data_AF-A0A0D2EN98-F1
#
_entry.id   AF-A0A0D2EN98-F1
#
_cell.length_a   1.000
_cell.length_b   1.000
_cell.length_c   1.000
_cell.angle_alpha   90.00
_cell.angle_beta   90.00
_cell.angle_gamma   90.00
#
_symmetry.space_group_name_H-M   'P 1'
#
loop_
_entity.id
_entity.type
_entity.pdbx_description
1 polymer ?
#
loop_
_entity_poly.entity_id
_entity_poly.type
_entity_poly.pdbx_seq_one_letter_code
_entity_poly.pdbx_strand_id
1 'polypeptide(L)' 'MDKTNILDTRDPMDKDRVGVHTVFAVRDITESLDLVKENGGHTHLDKTGMGPKMGFVARFVDPEGNLMGLYAMS' A
#
# COMPACT_ATOMS: atom_id res chain seq x y z
N MET A 1 8.70 -12.07 6.05
CA MET A 1 8.40 -10.65 5.79
C MET A 1 8.96 -9.86 6.95
N ASP A 2 9.90 -8.98 6.67
CA ASP A 2 10.34 -7.97 7.62
C ASP A 2 9.12 -7.09 7.93
N LYS A 3 8.71 -7.05 9.21
CA LYS A 3 7.50 -6.36 9.69
C LYS A 3 7.89 -5.03 10.30
N THR A 4 8.78 -4.29 9.65
CA THR A 4 9.30 -3.04 10.18
C THR A 4 8.16 -2.01 10.26
N ASN A 5 7.68 -1.79 11.48
CA ASN A 5 6.78 -0.72 11.94
C ASN A 5 5.55 -0.43 11.08
N ILE A 6 4.72 -1.43 10.77
CA ILE A 6 3.34 -1.13 10.37
C ILE A 6 2.55 -0.81 11.64
N LEU A 7 1.93 0.36 11.70
CA LEU A 7 0.95 0.67 12.74
C LEU A 7 -0.18 -0.35 12.67
N ASP A 8 -0.39 -1.10 13.76
CA ASP A 8 -1.42 -2.14 13.79
C ASP A 8 -2.80 -1.49 13.94
N THR A 9 -3.43 -1.22 12.79
CA THR A 9 -4.79 -0.68 12.70
C THR A 9 -5.86 -1.77 12.68
N ARG A 10 -5.48 -3.05 12.83
CA ARG A 10 -6.42 -4.16 12.76
C ARG A 10 -7.28 -4.24 14.01
N ASP A 11 -8.48 -4.79 13.84
CA ASP A 11 -9.36 -5.05 14.97
C ASP A 11 -8.68 -6.03 15.95
N PRO A 12 -8.56 -5.71 17.27
CA PRO A 12 -7.93 -6.59 18.25
C PRO A 12 -8.62 -7.96 18.38
N MET A 13 -9.92 -8.03 18.09
CA MET A 13 -10.75 -9.25 18.16
C MET A 13 -10.91 -9.95 16.80
N ASP A 14 -10.66 -9.25 15.69
CA ASP A 14 -10.72 -9.78 14.33
C ASP A 14 -9.53 -9.27 13.48
N LYS A 15 -8.40 -9.95 13.60
CA LYS A 15 -7.13 -9.54 12.95
C LYS A 15 -7.17 -9.64 11.43
N ASP A 16 -8.23 -10.16 10.83
CA ASP A 16 -8.42 -10.17 9.39
C ASP A 16 -9.04 -8.85 8.88
N ARG A 17 -9.64 -8.05 9.80
CA ARG A 17 -10.12 -6.70 9.49
C ARG A 17 -8.98 -5.70 9.62
N VAL A 18 -8.52 -5.22 8.47
CA VAL A 18 -7.58 -4.10 8.39
C VAL A 18 -8.35 -2.80 8.61
N GLY A 19 -7.77 -1.89 9.39
CA GLY A 19 -8.30 -0.54 9.56
C GLY A 19 -8.38 0.22 8.23
N VAL A 20 -9.15 1.31 8.24
CA VAL A 20 -9.25 2.21 7.08
C VAL A 20 -7.85 2.74 6.73
N HIS A 21 -7.53 2.73 5.44
CA HIS A 21 -6.34 3.38 4.91
C HIS A 21 -6.67 4.20 3.66
N THR A 22 -5.88 5.24 3.42
CA THR A 22 -6.04 6.15 2.29
C THR A 22 -5.49 5.52 1.02
N VAL A 23 -6.16 5.74 -0.12
CA VAL A 23 -5.69 5.29 -1.43
C VAL A 23 -5.52 6.50 -2.35
N PHE A 24 -4.35 6.63 -2.98
CA PHE A 24 -4.07 7.66 -3.97
C PHE A 24 -4.17 7.12 -5.39
N ALA A 25 -4.85 7.85 -6.27
CA ALA A 25 -4.81 7.59 -7.70
C ALA A 25 -3.52 8.16 -8.29
N VAL A 26 -2.73 7.33 -8.98
CA VAL A 26 -1.44 7.67 -9.58
C VAL A 26 -1.40 7.29 -11.06
N ARG A 27 -0.44 7.87 -11.79
CA ARG A 27 -0.24 7.56 -13.21
C ARG A 27 0.49 6.23 -13.38
N ASP A 28 1.54 6.01 -12.60
CA ASP A 28 2.32 4.77 -12.61
C ASP A 28 2.60 4.31 -11.18
N ILE A 29 2.22 3.07 -10.88
CA ILE A 29 2.41 2.46 -9.56
C ILE A 29 3.88 2.15 -9.28
N THR A 30 4.63 1.69 -10.28
CA THR A 30 6.03 1.31 -10.10
C THR A 30 6.88 2.54 -9.77
N GLU A 31 6.73 3.62 -10.56
CA GLU A 31 7.39 4.90 -10.31
C GLU A 31 7.04 5.43 -8.91
N SER A 32 5.77 5.33 -8.52
CA SER A 32 5.32 5.77 -7.19
C SER A 32 5.95 4.95 -6.06
N LEU A 33 6.10 3.64 -6.21
CA LEU A 33 6.74 2.78 -5.21
C LEU A 33 8.25 3.04 -5.11
N ASP A 34 8.91 3.32 -6.24
CA ASP A 34 10.32 3.71 -6.25
C ASP A 34 10.52 5.02 -5.47
N LEU A 35 9.68 6.03 -5.72
CA LEU A 35 9.69 7.29 -4.96
C LEU A 35 9.42 7.07 -3.46
N VAL A 36 8.48 6.20 -3.10
CA VAL A 36 8.22 5.87 -1.70
C VAL A 36 9.47 5.30 -1.03
N LYS A 37 10.16 4.38 -1.71
CA LYS A 37 11.39 3.76 -1.19
C LYS A 37 12.53 4.78 -1.07
N GLU A 38 12.71 5.65 -2.05
CA GLU A 38 13.70 6.74 -2.02
C GLU A 38 13.47 7.71 -0.85
N ASN A 39 12.21 7.88 -0.44
CA ASN A 39 11.82 8.77 0.66
C ASN A 39 11.63 8.03 2.01
N GLY A 40 12.16 6.82 2.14
CA GLY A 40 12.22 6.10 3.42
C GLY A 40 10.97 5.29 3.78
N GLY A 41 9.98 5.21 2.90
CA GLY A 41 8.90 4.24 3.01
C GLY A 41 9.29 2.86 2.47
N HIS A 42 8.38 1.90 2.55
CA HIS A 42 8.61 0.56 2.00
C HIS A 42 7.36 -0.07 1.40
N THR A 43 7.55 -0.92 0.40
CA THR A 43 6.47 -1.67 -0.24
C THR A 43 5.90 -2.71 0.72
N HIS A 44 4.58 -2.72 0.87
CA HIS A 44 3.83 -3.71 1.64
C HIS A 44 3.11 -4.72 0.73
N LEU A 45 2.57 -4.25 -0.39
CA LEU A 45 1.98 -5.07 -1.43
C LEU A 45 2.46 -4.54 -2.79
N ASP A 46 3.12 -5.41 -3.56
CA ASP A 46 3.56 -5.10 -4.92
C ASP A 46 2.37 -4.78 -5.84
N LYS A 47 2.66 -4.15 -6.98
CA LYS A 47 1.68 -3.89 -8.04
C LYS A 47 0.92 -5.16 -8.41
N THR A 48 -0.36 -5.20 -8.06
CA THR A 48 -1.25 -6.34 -8.21
C THR A 48 -2.43 -5.95 -9.10
N GLY A 49 -2.71 -6.75 -10.13
CA GLY A 49 -3.87 -6.54 -10.99
C GLY A 49 -5.18 -6.88 -10.28
N MET A 50 -6.19 -6.03 -10.43
CA MET A 50 -7.53 -6.26 -9.84
C MET A 50 -8.49 -7.03 -10.78
N GLY A 51 -7.97 -7.55 -11.89
CA GLY A 51 -8.75 -8.23 -12.91
C GLY A 51 -8.97 -7.39 -14.18
N PRO A 52 -9.66 -7.94 -15.19
CA PRO A 52 -9.80 -7.30 -16.49
C PRO A 52 -10.47 -5.93 -16.38
N LYS A 53 -9.82 -4.89 -16.91
CA LYS A 53 -10.31 -3.49 -16.96
C LYS A 53 -10.52 -2.82 -15.59
N MET A 54 -10.06 -3.41 -14.49
CA MET A 54 -10.18 -2.84 -13.15
C MET A 54 -8.96 -2.02 -12.72
N GLY A 55 -7.85 -2.12 -13.47
CA GLY A 55 -6.59 -1.45 -13.16
C GLY A 55 -5.72 -2.25 -12.17
N PHE A 56 -4.83 -1.53 -11.49
CA PHE A 56 -3.84 -2.09 -10.58
C PHE A 56 -3.89 -1.39 -9.23
N VAL A 57 -3.51 -2.12 -8.19
CA VAL A 57 -3.29 -1.59 -6.84
C VAL A 57 -1.90 -1.96 -6.33
N ALA A 58 -1.38 -1.15 -5.43
CA ALA A 58 -0.25 -1.50 -4.58
C ALA A 58 -0.50 -0.93 -3.18
N ARG A 59 0.30 -1.36 -2.20
CA ARG A 59 0.33 -0.74 -0.87
C ARG A 59 1.75 -0.49 -0.44
N PHE A 60 1.93 0.60 0.28
CA PHE A 60 3.18 0.93 0.93
C PHE A 60 2.94 1.34 2.37
N VAL A 61 4.02 1.39 3.12
CA VAL A 61 4.05 1.91 4.49
C VAL A 61 4.96 3.12 4.46
N ASP A 62 4.43 4.26 4.94
CA ASP A 62 5.20 5.50 5.03
C ASP A 62 6.22 5.45 6.19
N PRO A 63 7.11 6.45 6.32
CA PRO A 63 8.09 6.47 7.40
C PRO A 63 7.50 6.51 8.82
N GLU A 64 6.22 6.88 8.98
CA GLU A 64 5.52 6.92 10.27
C GLU A 64 4.81 5.59 10.59
N GLY A 65 4.81 4.64 9.65
CA GLY A 65 4.21 3.33 9.80
C GLY A 65 2.76 3.25 9.32
N ASN A 66 2.23 4.28 8.66
CA ASN A 66 0.87 4.26 8.12
C ASN A 66 0.81 3.36 6.88
N LEU A 67 -0.15 2.43 6.85
CA LEU A 67 -0.47 1.68 5.65
C LEU A 67 -1.22 2.59 4.67
N MET A 68 -0.75 2.67 3.44
CA MET A 68 -1.33 3.50 2.37
C MET A 68 -1.50 2.68 1.08
N GLY A 69 -2.47 3.05 0.27
CA GLY A 69 -2.75 2.41 -1.02
C GLY A 69 -2.41 3.30 -2.21
N LEU A 70 -2.07 2.65 -3.32
CA LEU A 70 -1.92 3.25 -4.63
C LEU A 70 -2.86 2.57 -5.61
N TYR A 71 -3.44 3.34 -6.51
CA TYR A 71 -4.30 2.86 -7.58
C TYR A 71 -3.92 3.50 -8.91
N ALA A 72 -3.87 2.71 -9.98
CA ALA A 72 -3.75 3.22 -11.34
C ALA A 72 -4.63 2.43 -12.29
N MET A 73 -5.28 3.14 -13.22
CA MET A 73 -5.85 2.50 -14.41
C MET A 73 -4.71 2.10 -15.35
N SER A 74 -4.86 0.95 -16.03
CA SER A 74 -3.84 0.43 -16.96
C SER A 74 -3.54 1.40 -18.09
#